data_AF-A0A2I0AXE4-F1
#
_entry.id   AF-A0A2I0AXE4-F1
#
_cell.length_a   1.000
_cell.length_b   1.000
_cell.length_c   1.000
_cell.angle_alpha   90.00
_cell.angle_beta   90.00
_cell.angle_gamma   90.00
#
_symmetry.space_group_name_H-M   'P 1'
#
loop_
_entity.id
_entity.type
_entity.pdbx_description
1 polymer ?
#
loop_
_entity_poly.entity_id
_entity_poly.type
_entity_poly.pdbx_seq_one_letter_code
_entity_poly.pdbx_strand_id
1 'polypeptide(L)'
;MKKHLVHLLVMSHVYSIPSLKSICIRQLEREFLTAENVVDILQLARECDASRLSMICTRMIIRDFKSISLSQGWKVMRKANPNLEQELLEILVEVDSKRQQRLKKMEEKKVYMQLHEAMEALVHICRDGCRTIGPRDQTLKQNQGDCNFSACKSLESLVRHFSSCKARSSGSCAHCKRMWQLLELHSRMCPQTGSCKVPLCRSGYEYQL
;
A
#
# COMPACT_ATOMS: atom_id res chain seq x y z
N MET A 1 27.75 -16.57 32.83
CA MET A 1 27.97 -16.22 31.41
C MET A 1 27.49 -14.82 31.01
N LYS A 2 26.30 -14.36 31.42
CA LYS A 2 25.71 -13.09 30.92
C LYS A 2 26.59 -11.84 31.10
N LYS A 3 27.35 -11.73 32.21
CA LYS A 3 28.17 -10.56 32.55
C LYS A 3 29.37 -10.32 31.61
N HIS A 4 29.83 -11.34 30.87
CA HIS A 4 31.02 -11.25 30.02
C HIS A 4 30.73 -11.59 28.55
N LEU A 5 29.46 -11.51 28.13
CA LEU A 5 29.02 -11.98 26.82
C LEU A 5 29.70 -11.20 25.67
N VAL A 6 29.86 -9.89 25.84
CA VAL A 6 30.59 -9.01 24.92
C VAL A 6 32.06 -9.42 24.79
N HIS A 7 32.74 -9.62 25.92
CA HIS A 7 34.14 -10.08 25.91
C HIS A 7 34.29 -11.46 25.28
N LEU A 8 33.37 -12.39 25.58
CA LEU A 8 33.36 -13.71 24.98
C LEU A 8 33.16 -13.64 23.45
N LEU A 9 32.33 -12.72 22.95
CA LEU A 9 32.18 -12.51 21.51
C LEU A 9 33.51 -12.07 20.88
N VAL A 10 34.17 -11.07 21.45
CA VAL A 10 35.49 -10.58 20.96
C VAL A 10 36.51 -11.70 20.97
N MET A 11 36.65 -12.41 22.09
CA MET A 11 37.61 -13.51 22.22
C MET A 11 37.29 -14.63 21.21
N SER A 12 36.02 -15.00 21.05
CA SER A 12 35.64 -16.02 20.07
C SER A 12 35.95 -15.60 18.62
N HIS A 13 35.97 -14.30 18.32
CA HIS A 13 36.37 -13.80 17.02
C HIS A 13 37.90 -13.79 16.86
N VAL A 14 38.63 -13.22 17.83
CA VAL A 14 40.10 -13.11 17.80
C VAL A 14 40.76 -14.49 17.72
N TYR A 15 40.27 -15.45 18.51
CA TYR A 15 40.80 -16.82 18.51
C TYR A 15 40.15 -17.74 17.47
N SER A 16 39.33 -17.20 16.57
CA SER A 16 38.66 -17.96 15.50
C SER A 16 37.94 -19.21 16.01
N ILE A 17 37.04 -19.04 16.98
CA ILE A 17 36.20 -20.09 17.58
C ILE A 17 34.74 -19.90 17.12
N PRO A 18 34.33 -20.44 15.94
CA PRO A 18 33.05 -20.10 15.32
C PRO A 18 31.83 -20.57 16.14
N SER A 19 31.94 -21.75 16.76
CA SER A 19 30.88 -22.33 17.59
C SER A 19 30.53 -21.43 18.77
N LEU A 20 31.55 -20.89 19.45
CA LEU A 20 31.37 -19.95 20.56
C LEU A 20 30.82 -18.62 20.07
N LYS A 21 31.37 -18.08 18.97
CA LYS A 21 30.90 -16.84 18.33
C LYS A 21 29.41 -16.90 18.00
N SER A 22 28.96 -18.01 17.42
CA SER A 22 27.54 -18.27 17.10
C SER A 22 26.65 -18.34 18.34
N ILE A 23 27.13 -18.93 19.44
CA ILE A 23 26.40 -18.94 20.72
C ILE A 23 26.30 -17.52 21.30
N CYS A 24 27.41 -16.77 21.31
CA CYS A 24 27.44 -15.40 21.80
C CYS A 24 26.49 -14.49 21.01
N ILE A 25 26.50 -14.57 19.68
CA ILE A 25 25.60 -13.81 18.80
C ILE A 25 24.13 -14.10 19.15
N ARG A 26 23.75 -15.38 19.26
CA ARG A 26 22.37 -15.77 19.58
C ARG A 26 21.92 -15.30 20.96
N GLN A 27 22.82 -15.30 21.94
CA GLN A 27 22.52 -14.83 23.29
C GLN A 27 22.40 -13.30 23.36
N LEU A 28 23.28 -12.58 22.64
CA LEU A 28 23.20 -11.12 22.55
C LEU A 28 21.88 -10.68 21.90
N GLU A 29 21.52 -11.32 20.80
CA GLU A 29 20.25 -11.11 20.08
C GLU A 29 19.02 -11.28 20.97
N ARG A 30 19.01 -12.30 21.85
CA ARG A 30 17.80 -12.68 22.61
C ARG A 30 17.60 -11.90 23.90
N GLU A 31 18.68 -11.63 24.63
CA GLU A 31 18.55 -11.20 26.04
C GLU A 31 19.34 -9.94 26.39
N PHE A 32 20.19 -9.44 25.49
CA PHE A 32 21.12 -8.35 25.82
C PHE A 32 20.79 -7.03 25.14
N LEU A 33 20.14 -7.04 23.98
CA LEU A 33 19.85 -5.81 23.23
C LEU A 33 18.81 -4.93 23.93
N THR A 34 19.19 -3.69 24.18
CA THR A 34 18.33 -2.63 24.74
C THR A 34 18.53 -1.33 23.95
N ALA A 35 17.60 -0.37 24.10
CA ALA A 35 17.70 0.92 23.41
C ALA A 35 18.99 1.69 23.80
N GLU A 36 19.52 1.47 25.00
CA GLU A 36 20.72 2.14 25.49
C GLU A 36 22.02 1.55 24.92
N ASN A 37 22.08 0.23 24.70
CA ASN A 37 23.33 -0.45 24.29
C ASN A 37 23.38 -0.86 22.81
N VAL A 38 22.28 -0.78 22.08
CA VAL A 38 22.18 -1.31 20.70
C VAL A 38 23.21 -0.69 19.74
N VAL A 39 23.56 0.59 19.94
CA VAL A 39 24.56 1.29 19.11
C VAL A 39 25.97 0.76 19.37
N ASP A 40 26.30 0.49 20.63
CA ASP A 40 27.60 -0.08 21.00
C ASP A 40 27.71 -1.54 20.51
N ILE A 41 26.63 -2.31 20.66
CA ILE A 41 26.57 -3.69 20.16
C ILE A 41 26.60 -3.73 18.63
N LEU A 42 26.02 -2.75 17.92
CA LEU A 42 26.15 -2.64 16.47
C LEU A 42 27.61 -2.48 16.05
N GLN A 43 28.32 -1.53 16.66
CA GLN A 43 29.73 -1.28 16.37
C GLN A 43 30.56 -2.54 16.65
N LEU A 44 30.39 -3.14 17.84
CA LEU A 44 31.03 -4.40 18.20
C LEU A 44 30.74 -5.52 17.19
N ALA A 45 29.49 -5.65 16.75
CA ALA A 45 29.10 -6.66 15.79
C ALA A 45 29.78 -6.47 14.44
N ARG A 46 30.02 -5.23 14.00
CA ARG A 46 30.76 -4.93 12.77
C ARG A 46 32.24 -5.27 12.92
N GLU A 47 32.88 -4.83 14.00
CA GLU A 47 34.28 -5.15 14.30
C GLU A 47 34.53 -6.65 14.47
N CYS A 48 33.52 -7.40 14.91
CA CYS A 48 33.58 -8.85 15.06
C CYS A 48 33.03 -9.61 13.85
N ASP A 49 32.82 -9.02 12.66
CA ASP A 49 32.23 -9.68 11.48
C ASP A 49 30.94 -10.49 11.78
N ALA A 50 30.12 -10.02 12.71
CA ALA A 50 28.89 -10.66 13.17
C ALA A 50 27.69 -10.09 12.41
N SER A 51 27.62 -10.36 11.11
CA SER A 51 26.63 -9.79 10.17
C SER A 51 25.17 -9.95 10.62
N ARG A 52 24.80 -11.11 11.17
CA ARG A 52 23.46 -11.35 11.73
C ARG A 52 23.13 -10.37 12.85
N LEU A 53 24.05 -10.20 13.80
CA LEU A 53 23.85 -9.31 14.94
C LEU A 53 23.80 -7.86 14.48
N SER A 54 24.69 -7.47 13.58
CA SER A 54 24.70 -6.13 12.97
C SER A 54 23.35 -5.80 12.33
N MET A 55 22.82 -6.70 11.50
CA MET A 55 21.50 -6.53 10.86
C MET A 55 20.37 -6.38 11.88
N ILE A 56 20.40 -7.12 12.99
CA ILE A 56 19.37 -7.05 14.04
C ILE A 56 19.45 -5.71 14.77
N CYS A 57 20.66 -5.28 15.14
CA CYS A 57 20.88 -3.97 15.75
C CYS A 57 20.40 -2.84 14.84
N THR A 58 20.79 -2.84 13.56
CA THR A 58 20.35 -1.86 12.58
C THR A 58 18.82 -1.82 12.46
N ARG A 59 18.16 -2.99 12.42
CA ARG A 59 16.68 -3.06 12.39
C ARG A 59 16.03 -2.45 13.64
N MET A 60 16.59 -2.71 14.82
CA MET A 60 16.10 -2.14 16.07
C MET A 60 16.29 -0.62 16.10
N ILE A 61 17.45 -0.13 15.64
CA ILE A 61 17.75 1.29 15.50
C ILE A 61 16.73 1.98 14.59
N ILE A 62 16.45 1.43 13.41
CA ILE A 62 15.50 2.02 12.46
C ILE A 62 14.08 2.04 13.06
N ARG A 63 13.66 0.94 13.70
CA ARG A 63 12.32 0.81 14.28
C ARG A 63 12.08 1.80 15.43
N ASP A 64 13.06 1.91 16.32
CA ASP A 64 12.95 2.66 17.59
C ASP A 64 13.85 3.91 17.57
N PHE A 65 14.07 4.48 16.38
CA PHE A 65 15.05 5.56 16.14
C PHE A 65 14.84 6.78 17.04
N LYS A 66 13.58 7.16 17.28
CA LYS A 66 13.24 8.31 18.14
C LYS A 66 13.76 8.15 19.57
N SER A 67 13.66 6.95 20.15
CA SER A 67 14.21 6.69 21.48
C SER A 67 15.73 6.54 21.44
N ILE A 68 16.26 5.85 20.43
CA ILE A 68 17.69 5.53 20.38
C ILE A 68 18.54 6.76 20.07
N SER A 69 18.07 7.69 19.24
CA SER A 69 18.76 8.95 18.95
C SER A 69 18.96 9.85 20.17
N LEU A 70 18.17 9.65 21.23
CA LEU A 70 18.29 10.36 22.51
C LEU A 70 19.29 9.69 23.47
N SER A 71 19.58 8.41 23.27
CA SER A 71 20.48 7.61 24.10
C SER A 71 21.90 8.20 24.14
N GLN A 72 22.63 7.88 25.21
CA GLN A 72 24.02 8.30 25.32
C GLN A 72 24.90 7.58 24.30
N GLY A 73 24.64 6.30 24.03
CA GLY A 73 25.37 5.52 23.02
C GLY A 73 25.31 6.15 21.63
N TRP A 74 24.13 6.63 21.20
CA TRP A 74 23.99 7.35 19.94
C TRP A 74 24.80 8.64 19.90
N LYS A 75 24.73 9.47 20.95
CA LYS A 75 25.45 10.74 21.03
C LYS A 75 26.96 10.55 20.98
N VAL A 76 27.47 9.50 21.63
CA VAL A 76 28.90 9.14 21.61
C VAL A 76 29.29 8.62 20.23
N MET A 77 28.52 7.68 19.66
CA MET A 77 28.75 7.14 18.32
C MET A 77 28.81 8.24 17.27
N ARG A 78 27.86 9.18 17.28
CA ARG A 78 27.85 10.31 16.34
C ARG A 78 29.13 11.12 16.36
N LYS A 79 29.69 11.37 17.55
CA LYS A 79 30.94 12.14 17.68
C LYS A 79 32.15 11.34 17.21
N ALA A 80 32.15 10.03 17.48
CA ALA A 80 33.28 9.15 17.17
C ALA A 80 33.28 8.67 15.70
N ASN A 81 32.10 8.48 15.11
CA ASN A 81 31.91 7.90 13.79
C ASN A 81 30.73 8.55 13.04
N PRO A 82 30.93 9.73 12.44
CA PRO A 82 29.90 10.43 11.65
C PRO A 82 29.43 9.64 10.42
N ASN A 83 30.31 8.81 9.84
CA ASN A 83 29.96 7.98 8.68
C ASN A 83 28.90 6.93 9.04
N LEU A 84 29.00 6.33 10.24
CA LEU A 84 27.99 5.39 10.72
C LEU A 84 26.65 6.06 10.98
N GLU A 85 26.63 7.30 11.50
CA GLU A 85 25.39 8.07 11.61
C GLU A 85 24.77 8.28 10.23
N GLN A 86 25.55 8.76 9.26
CA GLN A 86 25.07 8.99 7.90
C GLN A 86 24.47 7.72 7.28
N GLU A 87 25.18 6.59 7.35
CA GLU A 87 24.69 5.31 6.83
C GLU A 87 23.35 4.91 7.47
N LEU A 88 23.23 5.02 8.80
CA LEU A 88 22.00 4.66 9.51
C LEU A 88 20.83 5.58 9.15
N LEU A 89 21.10 6.88 8.93
CA LEU A 89 20.10 7.84 8.49
C LEU A 89 19.65 7.59 7.05
N GLU A 90 20.57 7.25 6.14
CA GLU A 90 20.25 6.89 4.77
C GLU A 90 19.33 5.67 4.72
N ILE A 91 19.65 4.63 5.49
CA ILE A 91 18.79 3.44 5.58
C ILE A 91 17.41 3.79 6.16
N LEU A 92 17.36 4.66 7.18
CA LEU A 92 16.09 5.12 7.76
C LEU A 92 15.21 5.82 6.71
N VAL A 93 15.79 6.77 5.97
CA VAL A 93 15.09 7.51 4.90
C VAL A 93 14.61 6.57 3.79
N GLU A 94 15.44 5.60 3.40
CA GLU A 94 15.08 4.61 2.38
C GLU A 94 13.91 3.73 2.84
N VAL A 95 13.95 3.24 4.09
CA VAL A 95 12.89 2.40 4.67
C VAL A 95 11.57 3.17 4.77
N ASP A 96 11.61 4.43 5.22
CA ASP A 96 10.42 5.27 5.31
C ASP A 96 9.86 5.61 3.92
N SER A 97 10.71 5.90 2.95
CA SER A 97 10.30 6.14 1.56
C SER A 97 9.60 4.92 0.96
N LYS A 98 10.16 3.72 1.15
CA LYS A 98 9.55 2.45 0.71
C LYS A 98 8.21 2.21 1.41
N ARG A 99 8.11 2.51 2.70
CA ARG A 99 6.86 2.39 3.46
C ARG A 99 5.78 3.31 2.91
N GLN A 100 6.10 4.59 2.68
CA GLN A 100 5.19 5.56 2.08
C GLN A 100 4.75 5.14 0.68
N GLN A 101 5.68 4.67 -0.16
CA GLN A 101 5.34 4.19 -1.50
C GLN A 101 4.41 2.97 -1.48
N ARG A 102 4.61 2.03 -0.54
CA ARG A 102 3.69 0.89 -0.36
C ARG A 102 2.28 1.36 0.03
N LEU A 103 2.17 2.32 0.95
CA LEU A 103 0.88 2.88 1.35
C LEU A 103 0.17 3.56 0.18
N LYS A 104 0.89 4.38 -0.61
CA LYS A 104 0.35 5.01 -1.83
C LYS A 104 -0.14 3.96 -2.83
N LYS A 105 0.68 2.94 -3.14
CA LYS A 105 0.29 1.84 -4.03
C LYS A 105 -0.92 1.05 -3.53
N MET A 106 -1.05 0.85 -2.22
CA MET A 106 -2.23 0.19 -1.66
C MET A 106 -3.48 1.05 -1.82
N GLU A 107 -3.39 2.36 -1.63
CA GLU A 107 -4.52 3.28 -1.80
C GLU A 107 -4.92 3.40 -3.28
N GLU A 108 -3.95 3.55 -4.18
CA GLU A 108 -4.17 3.51 -5.63
C GLU A 108 -4.91 2.22 -6.03
N LYS A 109 -4.44 1.05 -5.57
CA LYS A 109 -5.09 -0.24 -5.83
C LYS A 109 -6.54 -0.30 -5.35
N LYS A 110 -6.87 0.27 -4.18
CA LYS A 110 -8.25 0.34 -3.71
C LYS A 110 -9.12 1.18 -4.64
N VAL A 111 -8.62 2.35 -5.06
CA VAL A 111 -9.32 3.23 -6.01
C VAL A 111 -9.55 2.51 -7.34
N TYR A 112 -8.53 1.83 -7.87
CA TYR A 112 -8.66 1.01 -9.09
C TYR A 112 -9.70 -0.10 -8.94
N MET A 113 -9.73 -0.79 -7.80
CA MET A 113 -10.69 -1.86 -7.52
C MET A 113 -12.12 -1.33 -7.44
N GLN A 114 -12.34 -0.21 -6.72
CA GLN A 114 -13.65 0.46 -6.68
C GLN A 114 -14.12 0.92 -8.06
N LEU A 115 -13.20 1.46 -8.87
CA LEU A 115 -13.51 1.85 -10.23
C LEU A 115 -13.90 0.63 -11.09
N HIS A 116 -13.15 -0.46 -10.99
CA HIS A 116 -13.44 -1.70 -11.70
C HIS A 116 -14.82 -2.27 -11.30
N GLU A 117 -15.11 -2.37 -10.00
CA GLU A 117 -16.42 -2.79 -9.50
C GLU A 117 -17.56 -1.91 -9.99
N ALA A 118 -17.35 -0.58 -10.04
CA ALA A 118 -18.34 0.36 -10.59
C ALA A 118 -18.55 0.16 -12.10
N MET A 119 -17.49 -0.14 -12.86
CA MET A 119 -17.60 -0.42 -14.29
C MET A 119 -18.34 -1.73 -14.56
N GLU A 120 -18.03 -2.80 -13.84
CA GLU A 120 -18.75 -4.07 -13.94
C GLU A 120 -20.23 -3.90 -13.57
N ALA A 121 -20.52 -3.18 -12.49
CA ALA A 121 -21.89 -2.87 -12.08
C ALA A 121 -22.64 -2.04 -13.13
N LEU A 122 -21.97 -1.08 -13.79
CA LEU A 122 -22.54 -0.30 -14.88
C LEU A 122 -22.88 -1.19 -16.09
N VAL A 123 -21.96 -2.07 -16.50
CA VAL A 123 -22.22 -3.04 -17.59
C VAL A 123 -23.39 -3.95 -17.23
N HIS A 124 -23.42 -4.49 -16.01
CA HIS A 124 -24.50 -5.34 -15.51
C HIS A 124 -25.86 -4.61 -15.57
N ILE A 125 -25.96 -3.39 -15.04
CA ILE A 125 -27.20 -2.59 -15.10
C ILE A 125 -27.65 -2.37 -16.55
N CYS A 126 -26.73 -2.03 -17.46
CA CYS A 126 -27.07 -1.72 -18.84
C CYS A 126 -27.38 -2.97 -19.69
N ARG A 127 -26.75 -4.11 -19.39
CA ARG A 127 -26.91 -5.37 -20.15
C ARG A 127 -28.07 -6.21 -19.65
N ASP A 128 -28.11 -6.46 -18.35
CA ASP A 128 -29.00 -7.44 -17.73
C ASP A 128 -30.19 -6.76 -17.04
N GLY A 129 -30.03 -5.48 -16.69
CA GLY A 129 -30.91 -4.79 -15.76
C GLY A 129 -30.63 -5.20 -14.32
N CYS A 130 -30.90 -4.29 -13.39
CA CYS A 130 -30.75 -4.52 -11.96
C CYS A 130 -31.82 -3.73 -11.21
N ARG A 131 -32.55 -4.41 -10.32
CA ARG A 131 -33.64 -3.83 -9.51
C ARG A 131 -34.71 -3.12 -10.34
N THR A 132 -34.90 -1.81 -10.16
CA THR A 132 -35.90 -1.01 -10.84
C THR A 132 -35.40 -0.42 -12.17
N ILE A 133 -34.20 -0.80 -12.64
CA ILE A 133 -33.57 -0.22 -13.82
C ILE A 133 -33.21 -1.36 -14.76
N GLY A 134 -33.75 -1.34 -15.97
CA GLY A 134 -33.53 -2.37 -16.98
C GLY A 134 -33.26 -1.77 -18.35
N PRO A 135 -32.84 -2.59 -19.33
CA PRO A 135 -32.77 -2.20 -20.73
C PRO A 135 -34.13 -1.65 -21.17
N ARG A 136 -34.15 -0.59 -21.99
CA ARG A 136 -35.39 0.11 -22.42
C ARG A 136 -36.43 -0.80 -23.08
N ASP A 137 -36.01 -1.98 -23.52
CA ASP A 137 -36.79 -2.88 -24.38
C ASP A 137 -37.26 -4.16 -23.66
N GLN A 138 -37.04 -4.30 -22.34
CA GLN A 138 -37.42 -5.52 -21.60
C GLN A 138 -38.15 -5.24 -20.28
N THR A 139 -39.23 -5.97 -20.05
CA THR A 139 -39.94 -6.03 -18.75
C THR A 139 -38.99 -6.55 -17.68
N LEU A 140 -38.76 -5.75 -16.63
CA LEU A 140 -37.97 -6.14 -15.46
C LEU A 140 -38.50 -7.46 -14.91
N LYS A 141 -37.64 -8.48 -14.82
CA LYS A 141 -37.97 -9.73 -14.12
C LYS A 141 -38.16 -9.39 -12.64
N GLN A 142 -39.41 -9.28 -12.21
CA GLN A 142 -39.74 -9.14 -10.79
C GLN A 142 -39.18 -10.37 -10.05
N ASN A 143 -38.43 -10.12 -8.98
CA ASN A 143 -37.73 -11.09 -8.12
C ASN A 143 -36.49 -11.76 -8.71
N GLN A 144 -35.42 -10.97 -8.88
CA GLN A 144 -34.07 -11.49 -8.64
C GLN A 144 -33.63 -10.98 -7.27
N GLY A 145 -33.06 -11.84 -6.43
CA GLY A 145 -32.65 -11.53 -5.06
C GLY A 145 -31.64 -10.38 -4.97
N ASP A 146 -31.08 -10.18 -3.77
CA ASP A 146 -30.10 -9.11 -3.55
C ASP A 146 -28.96 -9.17 -4.58
N CYS A 147 -28.83 -8.11 -5.37
CA CYS A 147 -27.77 -7.99 -6.37
C CYS A 147 -26.39 -8.07 -5.68
N ASN A 148 -25.53 -8.96 -6.18
CA ASN A 148 -24.18 -9.19 -5.64
C ASN A 148 -23.20 -8.03 -5.92
N PHE A 149 -23.53 -7.11 -6.83
CA PHE A 149 -22.73 -5.93 -7.10
C PHE A 149 -23.04 -4.83 -6.08
N SER A 150 -22.12 -4.62 -5.14
CA SER A 150 -22.22 -3.57 -4.11
C SER A 150 -22.44 -2.18 -4.72
N ALA A 151 -21.75 -1.89 -5.83
CA ALA A 151 -21.82 -0.62 -6.58
C ALA A 151 -23.15 -0.41 -7.33
N CYS A 152 -23.98 -1.45 -7.53
CA CYS A 152 -25.30 -1.25 -8.14
C CYS A 152 -26.20 -0.35 -7.28
N LYS A 153 -26.11 -0.44 -5.94
CA LYS A 153 -26.86 0.44 -5.02
C LYS A 153 -26.58 1.92 -5.29
N SER A 154 -25.30 2.28 -5.41
CA SER A 154 -24.90 3.67 -5.60
C SER A 154 -25.21 4.16 -7.01
N LEU A 155 -24.97 3.34 -8.03
CA LEU A 155 -25.19 3.69 -9.44
C LEU A 155 -26.66 3.78 -9.84
N GLU A 156 -27.55 3.05 -9.15
CA GLU A 156 -28.99 3.03 -9.44
C GLU A 156 -29.60 4.44 -9.49
N SER A 157 -29.30 5.27 -8.48
CA SER A 157 -29.81 6.65 -8.42
C SER A 157 -29.36 7.50 -9.61
N LEU A 158 -28.11 7.31 -10.04
CA LEU A 158 -27.47 8.05 -11.13
C LEU A 158 -28.05 7.65 -12.48
N VAL A 159 -28.25 6.35 -12.72
CA VAL A 159 -28.83 5.82 -13.95
C VAL A 159 -30.30 6.22 -14.08
N ARG A 160 -31.06 6.15 -12.98
CA ARG A 160 -32.47 6.57 -12.96
C ARG A 160 -32.60 8.06 -13.29
N HIS A 161 -31.78 8.90 -12.66
CA HIS A 161 -31.74 10.32 -12.93
C HIS A 161 -31.37 10.62 -14.39
N PHE A 162 -30.32 9.99 -14.92
CA PHE A 162 -29.87 10.21 -16.30
C PHE A 162 -30.95 9.85 -17.34
N SER A 163 -31.78 8.87 -17.04
CA SER A 163 -32.86 8.42 -17.91
C SER A 163 -34.04 9.41 -17.95
N SER A 164 -34.35 10.08 -16.85
CA SER A 164 -35.51 11.00 -16.72
C SER A 164 -35.14 12.49 -16.78
N CYS A 165 -33.86 12.86 -16.70
CA CYS A 165 -33.43 14.25 -16.67
C CYS A 165 -33.53 14.92 -18.04
N LYS A 166 -34.35 15.98 -18.13
CA LYS A 166 -34.52 16.81 -19.34
C LYS A 166 -33.31 17.70 -19.64
N ALA A 167 -32.54 18.05 -18.62
CA ALA A 167 -31.33 18.87 -18.73
C ALA A 167 -30.04 18.06 -19.04
N ARG A 168 -30.18 16.79 -19.45
CA ARG A 168 -29.02 15.91 -19.74
C ARG A 168 -28.21 16.37 -20.95
N SER A 169 -28.85 17.00 -21.93
CA SER A 169 -28.25 17.50 -23.17
C SER A 169 -27.67 18.91 -23.01
N SER A 170 -28.16 19.70 -22.05
CA SER A 170 -27.67 21.06 -21.80
C SER A 170 -26.41 21.11 -20.93
N GLY A 171 -25.92 19.97 -20.42
CA GLY A 171 -24.70 19.89 -19.60
C GLY A 171 -24.79 20.55 -18.21
N SER A 172 -25.90 21.22 -17.88
CA SER A 172 -26.10 22.00 -16.65
C SER A 172 -26.36 21.14 -15.40
N CYS A 173 -26.63 19.85 -15.55
CA CYS A 173 -26.91 18.96 -14.43
C CYS A 173 -25.66 18.21 -13.94
N ALA A 174 -25.27 18.43 -12.67
CA ALA A 174 -24.12 17.78 -12.04
C ALA A 174 -24.22 16.24 -12.01
N HIS A 175 -25.41 15.67 -11.79
CA HIS A 175 -25.60 14.21 -11.79
C HIS A 175 -25.45 13.63 -13.21
N CYS A 176 -26.01 14.28 -14.23
CA CYS A 176 -25.81 13.87 -15.61
C CYS A 176 -24.34 13.97 -16.02
N LYS A 177 -23.62 15.02 -15.60
CA LYS A 177 -22.18 15.18 -15.86
C LYS A 177 -21.36 14.01 -15.30
N ARG A 178 -21.64 13.55 -14.07
CA ARG A 178 -20.97 12.37 -13.50
C ARG A 178 -21.30 11.08 -14.27
N MET A 179 -22.53 10.92 -14.72
CA MET A 179 -22.93 9.77 -15.54
C MET A 179 -22.21 9.75 -16.88
N TRP A 180 -22.11 10.91 -17.55
CA TRP A 180 -21.33 11.07 -18.78
C TRP A 180 -19.87 10.67 -18.60
N GLN A 181 -19.22 11.10 -17.49
CA GLN A 181 -17.84 10.71 -17.19
C GLN A 181 -17.67 9.20 -17.03
N LEU A 182 -18.63 8.50 -16.42
CA LEU A 182 -18.59 7.04 -16.28
C LEU A 182 -18.74 6.32 -17.63
N LEU A 183 -19.66 6.80 -18.48
CA LEU A 183 -19.88 6.25 -19.82
C LEU A 183 -18.67 6.50 -20.75
N GLU A 184 -18.07 7.69 -20.66
CA GLU A 184 -16.83 8.04 -21.37
C GLU A 184 -15.65 7.18 -20.91
N LEU A 185 -15.51 6.98 -19.61
CA LEU A 185 -14.46 6.12 -19.07
C LEU A 185 -14.65 4.66 -19.51
N HIS A 186 -15.90 4.18 -19.53
CA HIS A 186 -16.21 2.86 -20.06
C HIS A 186 -15.85 2.74 -21.56
N SER A 187 -16.22 3.71 -22.40
CA SER A 187 -15.96 3.63 -23.85
C SER A 187 -14.47 3.52 -24.18
N ARG A 188 -13.60 4.18 -23.41
CA ARG A 188 -12.14 4.11 -23.56
C ARG A 188 -11.52 2.78 -23.12
N MET A 189 -12.17 2.06 -22.20
CA MET A 189 -11.65 0.82 -21.62
C MET A 189 -12.34 -0.44 -22.17
N CYS A 190 -13.48 -0.31 -22.83
CA CYS A 190 -14.29 -1.45 -23.23
C CYS A 190 -13.68 -2.20 -24.43
N PRO A 191 -13.31 -3.48 -24.28
CA PRO A 191 -12.74 -4.27 -25.38
C PRO A 191 -13.82 -4.81 -26.33
N GLN A 192 -15.12 -4.72 -25.97
CA GLN A 192 -16.19 -5.34 -26.73
C GLN A 192 -16.54 -4.56 -28.00
N THR A 193 -16.14 -5.11 -29.14
CA THR A 193 -16.45 -4.52 -30.44
C THR A 193 -17.87 -4.86 -30.91
N GLY A 194 -18.88 -4.18 -30.34
CA GLY A 194 -20.21 -4.03 -30.97
C GLY A 194 -21.35 -4.73 -30.27
N SER A 195 -21.03 -5.60 -29.32
CA SER A 195 -21.99 -6.24 -28.44
C SER A 195 -22.25 -5.46 -27.15
N CYS A 196 -21.47 -4.40 -26.87
CA CYS A 196 -21.60 -3.66 -25.62
C CYS A 196 -22.97 -2.97 -25.52
N LYS A 197 -23.69 -3.24 -24.43
CA LYS A 197 -25.01 -2.67 -24.13
C LYS A 197 -24.95 -1.37 -23.33
N VAL A 198 -23.75 -0.91 -22.96
CA VAL A 198 -23.57 0.37 -22.25
C VAL A 198 -23.83 1.53 -23.22
N PRO A 199 -24.72 2.49 -22.87
CA PRO A 199 -24.99 3.66 -23.70
C PRO A 199 -23.70 4.41 -24.05
N LEU A 200 -23.60 4.92 -25.28
CA LEU A 200 -22.51 5.79 -25.72
C LEU A 200 -21.11 5.14 -25.73
N CYS A 201 -21.01 3.83 -25.48
CA CYS A 201 -19.75 3.08 -25.59
C CYS A 201 -19.15 3.11 -27.01
N ARG A 202 -19.98 3.35 -28.04
CA ARG A 202 -19.56 3.39 -29.46
C ARG A 202 -19.98 4.64 -30.21
N SER A 203 -20.75 5.53 -29.59
CA SER A 203 -20.91 6.88 -30.09
C SER A 203 -19.59 7.59 -29.82
N GLY A 204 -18.61 7.38 -30.71
CA GLY A 204 -17.41 8.18 -30.75
C GLY A 204 -17.81 9.65 -30.65
N TYR A 205 -17.09 10.38 -29.81
CA TYR A 205 -17.20 11.82 -29.61
C TYR A 205 -17.78 12.58 -30.80
N GLU A 206 -19.06 12.95 -30.74
CA GLU A 206 -19.63 14.00 -31.59
C GLU A 206 -20.52 14.97 -30.80
N TYR A 207 -20.23 15.17 -29.52
CA TYR A 207 -20.71 16.36 -28.80
C TYR A 207 -19.62 16.85 -27.83
N GLN A 208 -18.61 17.52 -28.40
CA GLN A 208 -17.80 18.51 -27.68
C GLN A 208 -17.96 19.86 -28.39
N LEU A 209 -18.83 20.69 -27.84
CA LEU A 209 -18.68 22.12 -27.50
C LEU A 209 -20.05 22.73 -27.23
#